data_AF-A0A810QHT3-F1
#
_entry.id   AF-A0A810QHT3-F1
#
_cell.length_a   1.000
_cell.length_b   1.000
_cell.length_c   1.000
_cell.angle_alpha   90.00
_cell.angle_beta   90.00
_cell.angle_gamma   90.00
#
_symmetry.space_group_name_H-M   'P 1'
#
loop_
_entity.id
_entity.type
_entity.pdbx_description
1 polymer ?
#
loop_
_entity_poly.entity_id
_entity_poly.type
_entity_poly.pdbx_seq_one_letter_code
_entity_poly.pdbx_strand_id
1 'polypeptide(L)'
;MREKVNTAYFLNDPRKFGGMEDGERELNRLRAVCMRWKKKQGESINIILGLSVTSSEYVGKMSYNKPKNKGGKKQFICQQKIWRKDPNTGEIKKLAPNTTVAPHLHILVNGYGASSCAEHIIQSMRKHTPDCRYSKQHLKTVERVKQVTEYIEEQSTILRRV
;
A
#
# COMPACT_ATOMS: atom_id res chain seq x y z
N MET A 1 -2.13 36.30 -6.17
CA MET A 1 -1.65 34.90 -6.26
C MET A 1 -2.45 34.09 -5.26
N ARG A 2 -3.23 33.08 -5.67
CA ARG A 2 -3.87 32.15 -4.72
C ARG A 2 -2.76 31.35 -4.04
N GLU A 3 -2.73 31.34 -2.71
CA GLU A 3 -1.79 30.51 -1.95
C GLU A 3 -1.90 29.05 -2.40
N LYS A 4 -0.75 28.41 -2.61
CA LYS A 4 -0.71 26.99 -2.96
C LYS A 4 -1.15 26.18 -1.74
N VAL A 5 -2.43 25.80 -1.71
CA VAL A 5 -2.99 25.05 -0.58
C VAL A 5 -2.46 23.62 -0.62
N ASN A 6 -1.69 23.27 0.40
CA ASN A 6 -1.26 21.90 0.62
C ASN A 6 -2.44 21.10 1.18
N THR A 7 -2.85 20.04 0.50
CA THR A 7 -4.00 19.21 0.88
C THR A 7 -3.60 17.75 0.97
N ALA A 8 -4.34 16.98 1.76
CA ALA A 8 -4.05 15.56 1.94
C ALA A 8 -5.31 14.72 1.81
N TYR A 9 -5.23 13.62 1.06
CA TYR A 9 -6.34 12.73 0.79
C TYR A 9 -5.95 11.29 1.07
N PHE A 10 -6.77 10.62 1.86
CA PHE A 10 -6.72 9.17 2.03
C PHE A 10 -7.68 8.52 1.03
N LEU A 11 -7.23 7.54 0.26
CA LEU A 11 -8.09 6.78 -0.65
C LEU A 11 -8.52 5.49 0.01
N ASN A 12 -9.82 5.26 0.03
CA ASN A 12 -10.42 4.02 0.47
C ASN A 12 -10.50 3.06 -0.71
N ASP A 13 -9.64 2.03 -0.69
CA ASP A 13 -9.77 0.84 -1.53
C ASP A 13 -10.47 -0.27 -0.73
N PRO A 14 -11.74 -0.59 -1.01
CA PRO A 14 -12.46 -1.63 -0.28
C PRO A 14 -12.04 -3.04 -0.72
N ARG A 15 -11.25 -3.18 -1.79
CA ARG A 15 -10.85 -4.49 -2.31
C ARG A 15 -10.01 -5.24 -1.29
N LYS A 16 -10.29 -6.54 -1.26
CA LYS A 16 -9.51 -7.55 -0.57
C LYS A 16 -8.90 -8.45 -1.64
N PHE A 17 -7.59 -8.65 -1.62
CA PHE A 17 -6.90 -9.48 -2.61
C PHE A 17 -6.90 -10.94 -2.16
N GLY A 18 -6.97 -11.88 -3.12
CA GLY A 18 -6.91 -13.32 -2.83
C GLY A 18 -5.57 -13.78 -2.26
N GLY A 19 -4.51 -13.00 -2.43
CA GLY A 19 -3.20 -13.24 -1.85
C GLY A 19 -2.27 -12.03 -1.96
N MET A 20 -1.13 -12.09 -1.26
CA MET A 20 -0.13 -11.00 -1.26
C MET A 20 0.46 -10.74 -2.64
N GLU A 21 0.63 -11.76 -3.49
CA GLU A 21 1.17 -11.60 -4.85
C GLU A 21 0.29 -10.69 -5.72
N ASP A 22 -1.04 -10.84 -5.63
CA ASP A 22 -1.98 -10.01 -6.37
C ASP A 22 -2.03 -8.58 -5.82
N GLY A 23 -2.01 -8.45 -4.48
CA GLY A 23 -1.92 -7.16 -3.81
C GLY A 23 -0.64 -6.40 -4.16
N GLU A 24 0.51 -7.09 -4.20
CA GLU A 24 1.79 -6.49 -4.58
C GLU A 24 1.84 -6.09 -6.06
N ARG A 25 1.25 -6.91 -6.94
CA ARG A 25 1.13 -6.57 -8.37
C ARG A 25 0.34 -5.28 -8.56
N GLU A 26 -0.79 -5.15 -7.88
CA GLU A 26 -1.61 -3.94 -7.91
C GLU A 26 -0.89 -2.74 -7.29
N LEU A 27 -0.20 -2.94 -6.15
CA LEU A 27 0.61 -1.91 -5.51
C LEU A 27 1.69 -1.35 -6.46
N ASN A 28 2.41 -2.24 -7.17
CA ASN A 28 3.45 -1.85 -8.12
C ASN A 28 2.88 -1.14 -9.36
N ARG A 29 1.71 -1.58 -9.84
CA ARG A 29 0.98 -0.89 -10.91
C ARG A 29 0.58 0.52 -10.50
N LEU A 30 -0.01 0.68 -9.31
CA LEU A 30 -0.40 1.99 -8.77
C LEU A 30 0.82 2.90 -8.56
N ARG A 31 1.93 2.35 -8.06
CA ARG A 31 3.20 3.07 -7.95
C ARG A 31 3.63 3.64 -9.31
N ALA A 32 3.57 2.84 -10.38
CA ALA A 32 3.93 3.29 -11.72
C ALA A 32 3.00 4.41 -12.24
N VAL A 33 1.69 4.32 -11.97
CA VAL A 33 0.72 5.39 -12.28
C VAL A 33 1.08 6.67 -11.53
N CYS A 34 1.35 6.58 -10.24
CA CYS A 34 1.73 7.70 -9.39
C CYS A 34 3.02 8.38 -9.86
N MET A 35 4.06 7.59 -10.19
CA MET A 35 5.34 8.11 -10.71
C MET A 35 5.17 8.88 -12.02
N ARG A 36 4.38 8.34 -12.97
CA ARG A 36 4.08 9.04 -14.25
C ARG A 36 3.32 10.33 -14.01
N TRP A 37 2.35 10.32 -13.10
CA TRP A 37 1.57 11.52 -12.78
C TRP A 37 2.42 12.60 -12.13
N LYS A 38 3.24 12.23 -11.13
CA LYS A 38 4.18 13.13 -10.45
C LYS A 38 5.14 13.79 -11.44
N LYS A 39 5.70 13.01 -12.38
CA LYS A 39 6.56 13.54 -13.45
C LYS A 39 5.83 14.52 -14.36
N LYS A 40 4.55 14.28 -14.68
CA LYS A 40 3.75 15.14 -15.57
C LYS A 40 3.40 16.49 -14.92
N GLN A 41 3.05 16.48 -13.63
CA GLN A 41 2.64 17.69 -12.91
C GLN A 41 3.81 18.59 -12.53
N GLY A 42 5.00 18.01 -12.27
CA GLY A 42 6.16 18.79 -11.80
C GLY A 42 5.96 19.40 -10.40
N GLU A 43 4.91 18.98 -9.68
CA GLU A 43 4.52 19.49 -8.37
C GLU A 43 5.11 18.64 -7.23
N SER A 44 5.28 19.25 -6.04
CA SER A 44 5.70 18.54 -4.84
C SER A 44 4.53 17.75 -4.23
N ILE A 45 4.23 16.59 -4.80
CA ILE A 45 3.29 15.61 -4.25
C ILE A 45 4.07 14.46 -3.62
N ASN A 46 3.68 14.11 -2.40
CA ASN A 46 4.14 12.94 -1.67
C ASN A 46 3.02 11.90 -1.67
N ILE A 47 3.31 10.69 -2.14
CA ILE A 47 2.33 9.60 -2.20
C ILE A 47 2.88 8.41 -1.41
N ILE A 48 2.05 7.89 -0.51
CA ILE A 48 2.34 6.70 0.28
C ILE A 48 1.34 5.63 -0.15
N LEU A 49 1.86 4.49 -0.59
CA LEU A 49 1.09 3.30 -0.94
C LEU A 49 1.51 2.18 0.01
N GLY A 50 0.54 1.65 0.73
CA GLY A 50 0.69 0.56 1.69
C GLY A 50 -0.12 -0.66 1.28
N LEU A 51 0.44 -1.85 1.40
CA LEU A 51 -0.28 -3.12 1.34
C LEU A 51 -0.18 -3.77 2.72
N SER A 52 -1.32 -4.01 3.34
CA SER A 52 -1.43 -4.58 4.70
C SER A 52 -2.10 -5.95 4.66
N VAL A 53 -1.69 -6.81 5.60
CA VAL A 53 -2.37 -8.05 5.96
C VAL A 53 -2.57 -8.06 7.47
N THR A 54 -3.82 -8.06 7.92
CA THR A 54 -4.15 -8.24 9.34
C THR A 54 -4.18 -9.74 9.63
N SER A 55 -3.01 -10.33 9.79
CA SER A 55 -2.85 -11.65 10.42
C SER A 55 -1.43 -11.80 10.97
N SER A 56 -1.37 -12.30 12.20
CA SER A 56 -0.17 -12.77 12.89
C SER A 56 0.55 -13.93 12.18
N GLU A 57 -0.01 -14.47 11.09
CA GLU A 57 0.47 -15.69 10.42
C GLU A 57 1.25 -15.45 9.12
N TYR A 58 1.37 -14.20 8.66
CA TYR A 58 2.47 -13.86 7.76
C TYR A 58 3.76 -13.83 8.58
N VAL A 59 4.44 -14.99 8.67
CA VAL A 59 5.75 -15.08 9.28
C VAL A 59 6.70 -14.19 8.48
N GLY A 60 7.07 -13.07 9.07
CA GLY A 60 7.97 -12.10 8.50
C GLY A 60 8.38 -11.15 9.60
N LYS A 61 9.62 -10.67 9.52
CA LYS A 61 10.15 -9.74 10.52
C LYS A 61 10.42 -8.41 9.87
N MET A 62 10.16 -7.34 10.62
CA MET A 62 10.71 -6.04 10.27
C MET A 62 12.23 -6.12 10.32
N SER A 63 12.86 -5.99 9.16
CA SER A 63 14.31 -6.10 9.02
C SER A 63 14.79 -5.09 7.99
N TYR A 64 16.10 -4.90 7.91
CA TYR A 64 16.67 -4.06 6.86
C TYR A 64 16.90 -4.90 5.61
N ASN A 65 16.58 -4.35 4.43
CA ASN A 65 16.81 -5.02 3.13
C ASN A 65 18.29 -5.32 2.85
N LYS A 66 19.19 -4.62 3.55
CA LYS A 66 20.63 -4.86 3.65
C LYS A 66 21.09 -4.36 5.03
N PRO A 67 22.30 -4.68 5.52
CA PRO A 67 22.76 -4.22 6.83
C PRO A 67 22.57 -2.71 7.03
N LYS A 68 22.15 -2.28 8.24
CA LYS A 68 21.86 -0.88 8.57
C LYS A 68 23.06 0.03 8.25
N ASN A 69 24.27 -0.42 8.57
CA ASN A 69 25.54 0.26 8.29
C ASN A 69 25.87 0.39 6.78
N LYS A 70 25.17 -0.32 5.91
CA LYS A 70 25.27 -0.21 4.44
C LYS A 70 24.11 0.59 3.83
N GLY A 71 23.43 1.41 4.65
CA GLY A 71 22.27 2.22 4.23
C GLY A 71 21.01 1.38 4.00
N GLY A 72 20.83 0.31 4.78
CA GLY A 72 19.63 -0.51 4.74
C GLY A 72 18.38 0.28 5.04
N LYS A 73 17.30 0.01 4.32
CA LYS A 73 15.96 0.55 4.60
C LYS A 73 15.16 -0.51 5.35
N LYS A 74 14.57 -0.10 6.48
CA LYS A 74 13.70 -0.95 7.28
C LYS A 74 12.45 -1.23 6.45
N GLN A 75 12.19 -2.50 6.18
CA GLN A 75 11.00 -2.97 5.46
C GLN A 75 10.59 -4.32 6.04
N PHE A 76 9.31 -4.65 5.93
CA PHE A 76 8.86 -5.98 6.33
C PHE A 76 9.43 -6.99 5.34
N ILE A 77 10.17 -7.98 5.84
CA ILE A 77 10.67 -9.07 5.03
C ILE A 77 9.75 -10.25 5.28
N CYS A 78 8.88 -10.51 4.31
CA CYS A 78 8.02 -11.69 4.32
C CYS A 78 8.89 -12.94 4.19
N GLN A 79 8.87 -13.84 5.18
CA GLN A 79 9.37 -15.20 5.00
C GLN A 79 8.25 -15.99 4.32
N GLN A 80 8.16 -15.94 3.00
CA GLN A 80 7.13 -16.72 2.31
C GLN A 80 7.47 -18.21 2.27
N LYS A 81 6.39 -19.00 2.40
CA LYS A 81 6.21 -20.44 2.10
C LYS A 81 6.45 -21.38 3.28
N ILE A 82 5.41 -21.57 4.09
CA ILE A 82 5.29 -22.80 4.89
C ILE A 82 4.85 -23.91 3.93
N TRP A 83 5.82 -24.62 3.38
CA TRP A 83 5.57 -25.92 2.77
C TRP A 83 5.35 -26.90 3.91
N ARG A 84 4.12 -27.41 4.06
CA ARG A 84 3.87 -28.52 5.01
C ARG A 84 3.66 -29.80 4.22
N LYS A 85 4.33 -30.85 4.68
CA LYS A 85 4.05 -32.21 4.27
C LYS A 85 2.77 -32.64 4.96
N ASP A 86 1.76 -33.02 4.19
CA ASP A 86 0.54 -33.65 4.68
C ASP A 86 0.93 -34.96 5.39
N PRO A 87 0.67 -35.12 6.70
CA PRO A 87 1.11 -36.30 7.44
C PRO A 87 0.37 -37.58 7.02
N ASN A 88 -0.77 -37.46 6.32
CA ASN A 88 -1.58 -38.60 5.90
C ASN A 88 -1.29 -39.00 4.44
N THR A 89 -1.04 -38.03 3.56
CA THR A 89 -0.80 -38.30 2.11
C THR A 89 0.65 -38.15 1.69
N GLY A 90 1.50 -37.53 2.52
CA GLY A 90 2.89 -37.24 2.21
C GLY A 90 3.11 -36.11 1.19
N GLU A 91 2.04 -35.52 0.65
CA GLU A 91 2.11 -34.43 -0.32
C GLU A 91 2.62 -33.15 0.32
N ILE A 92 3.50 -32.44 -0.38
CA ILE A 92 3.95 -31.11 0.03
C ILE A 92 2.91 -30.10 -0.49
N LYS A 93 2.03 -29.64 0.40
CA LYS A 93 1.02 -28.64 0.05
C LYS A 93 1.51 -27.24 0.39
N LYS A 94 1.26 -26.31 -0.53
CA LYS A 94 1.39 -24.87 -0.30
C LYS A 94 0.21 -24.46 0.57
N LEU A 95 0.45 -24.18 1.84
CA LEU A 95 -0.57 -23.58 2.69
C LEU A 95 -0.69 -22.09 2.36
N ALA A 96 -1.89 -21.66 1.98
CA ALA A 96 -2.23 -20.25 2.04
C ALA A 96 -2.15 -19.83 3.52
N PRO A 97 -1.50 -18.71 3.86
CA PRO A 97 -1.46 -18.25 5.23
C PRO A 97 -2.89 -18.02 5.72
N ASN A 98 -3.18 -18.48 6.93
CA ASN A 98 -4.49 -18.31 7.57
C ASN A 98 -4.60 -16.83 7.95
N THR A 99 -5.15 -16.02 7.04
CA THR A 99 -5.46 -14.63 7.35
C THR A 99 -6.91 -14.51 7.76
N THR A 100 -7.15 -13.96 8.95
CA THR A 100 -8.49 -13.51 9.34
C THR A 100 -8.95 -12.32 8.50
N VAL A 101 -8.01 -11.57 7.89
CA VAL A 101 -8.31 -10.47 6.96
C VAL A 101 -7.44 -10.56 5.72
N ALA A 102 -8.09 -10.61 4.56
CA ALA A 102 -7.42 -10.63 3.26
C ALA A 102 -6.60 -9.34 3.01
N PRO A 103 -5.48 -9.45 2.25
CA PRO A 103 -4.62 -8.31 1.92
C PRO A 103 -5.41 -7.13 1.35
N HIS A 104 -5.03 -5.91 1.70
CA HIS A 104 -5.70 -4.69 1.23
C HIS A 104 -4.77 -3.48 1.17
N LEU A 105 -5.16 -2.48 0.38
CA LEU A 105 -4.34 -1.31 0.12
C LEU A 105 -4.75 -0.12 0.98
N HIS A 106 -3.75 0.66 1.39
CA HIS A 106 -3.90 2.00 1.93
C HIS A 106 -3.16 2.99 1.02
N ILE A 107 -3.80 4.11 0.70
CA ILE A 107 -3.20 5.11 -0.18
C ILE A 107 -3.40 6.48 0.44
N LEU A 108 -2.30 7.20 0.65
CA LEU A 108 -2.29 8.58 1.08
C LEU A 108 -1.60 9.44 0.04
N VAL A 109 -2.23 10.54 -0.32
CA VAL A 109 -1.70 11.56 -1.23
C VAL A 109 -1.65 12.87 -0.46
N ASN A 110 -0.48 13.50 -0.34
CA ASN A 110 -0.29 14.75 0.37
C ASN A 110 0.55 15.71 -0.48
N GLY A 111 0.13 16.95 -0.62
CA GLY A 111 0.84 17.93 -1.43
C GLY A 111 -0.06 18.94 -2.11
N TYR A 112 0.59 19.83 -2.86
CA TYR A 112 -0.10 20.67 -3.83
C TYR A 112 -0.64 19.80 -4.98
N GLY A 113 -1.90 19.99 -5.39
CA GLY A 113 -2.52 19.13 -6.42
C GLY A 113 -2.94 17.73 -5.93
N ALA A 114 -2.88 17.45 -4.63
CA ALA A 114 -3.23 16.15 -4.06
C ALA A 114 -4.67 15.71 -4.41
N SER A 115 -5.63 16.65 -4.47
CA SER A 115 -7.03 16.34 -4.84
C SER A 115 -7.15 15.75 -6.24
N SER A 116 -6.48 16.37 -7.22
CA SER A 116 -6.48 15.94 -8.63
C SER A 116 -5.69 14.65 -8.81
N CYS A 117 -4.57 14.50 -8.08
CA CYS A 117 -3.81 13.26 -8.07
C CYS A 117 -4.63 12.09 -7.50
N ALA A 118 -5.32 12.31 -6.37
CA ALA A 118 -6.23 11.35 -5.76
C ALA A 118 -7.33 10.90 -6.74
N GLU A 119 -7.95 11.84 -7.47
CA GLU A 119 -8.93 11.52 -8.52
C GLU A 119 -8.34 10.71 -9.66
N HIS A 120 -7.15 11.06 -10.12
CA HIS A 120 -6.47 10.33 -11.20
C HIS A 120 -6.17 8.88 -10.80
N ILE A 121 -5.74 8.66 -9.55
CA ILE A 121 -5.52 7.32 -9.00
C ILE A 121 -6.85 6.55 -8.96
N ILE A 122 -7.91 7.14 -8.42
CA ILE A 122 -9.25 6.52 -8.37
C ILE A 122 -9.74 6.16 -9.78
N GLN A 123 -9.59 7.05 -10.77
CA GLN A 123 -9.96 6.78 -12.15
C GLN A 123 -9.18 5.60 -12.73
N SER A 124 -7.87 5.53 -12.47
CA SER A 124 -7.04 4.38 -12.87
C SER A 124 -7.50 3.07 -12.22
N MET A 125 -7.90 3.11 -10.95
CA MET A 125 -8.44 1.95 -10.23
C MET A 125 -9.80 1.52 -10.79
N ARG A 126 -10.70 2.46 -11.09
CA ARG A 126 -12.01 2.19 -11.72
C ARG A 126 -11.87 1.57 -13.11
N LYS A 127 -10.86 1.95 -13.89
CA LYS A 127 -10.60 1.31 -15.19
C LYS A 127 -10.25 -0.18 -15.08
N HIS A 128 -9.63 -0.60 -13.98
CA HIS A 128 -9.25 -2.00 -13.76
C HIS A 128 -10.32 -2.78 -12.98
N THR A 129 -11.12 -2.11 -12.15
CA THR A 129 -12.21 -2.74 -11.41
C THR A 129 -13.38 -1.75 -11.33
N PRO A 130 -14.23 -1.70 -12.36
CA PRO A 130 -15.26 -0.67 -12.49
C PRO A 130 -16.35 -0.74 -11.42
N ASP A 131 -16.67 -1.94 -10.94
CA ASP A 131 -17.74 -2.16 -9.94
C ASP A 131 -17.32 -1.78 -8.52
N CYS A 132 -16.04 -1.46 -8.31
CA CYS A 132 -15.51 -1.16 -6.99
C CYS A 132 -15.77 0.30 -6.59
N ARG A 133 -16.35 0.48 -5.39
CA ARG A 133 -16.70 1.79 -4.83
C ARG A 133 -15.50 2.46 -4.14
N TYR A 134 -14.56 2.95 -4.94
CA TYR A 134 -13.46 3.77 -4.43
C TYR A 134 -13.93 5.17 -4.03
N SER A 135 -13.40 5.68 -2.92
CA SER A 135 -13.64 7.05 -2.44
C SER A 135 -12.35 7.71 -1.95
N LYS A 136 -12.32 9.04 -1.94
CA LYS A 136 -11.27 9.82 -1.27
C LYS A 136 -11.83 10.56 -0.05
N GLN A 137 -11.07 10.61 1.01
CA GLN A 137 -11.37 11.36 2.23
C GLN A 137 -10.35 12.48 2.38
N HIS A 138 -10.83 13.73 2.50
CA HIS A 138 -9.96 14.88 2.78
C HIS A 138 -9.53 14.86 4.26
N LEU A 139 -8.22 14.89 4.50
CA LEU A 139 -7.64 15.00 5.83
C LEU A 139 -7.39 16.50 6.12
N LYS A 140 -8.31 17.10 6.89
CA LYS A 140 -8.38 18.56 7.08
C LYS A 140 -7.26 19.14 7.95
N THR A 141 -6.62 18.33 8.79
CA THR A 141 -5.64 18.80 9.78
C THR A 141 -4.32 18.06 9.65
N VAL A 142 -3.23 18.73 10.01
CA VAL A 142 -1.86 18.18 9.93
C VAL A 142 -1.71 16.98 10.88
N GLU A 143 -2.34 17.04 12.05
CA GLU A 143 -2.37 15.95 13.03
C GLU A 143 -3.01 14.70 12.43
N ARG A 144 -4.12 14.87 11.70
CA ARG A 144 -4.79 13.74 11.06
C ARG A 144 -3.95 13.14 9.95
N VAL A 145 -3.24 13.97 9.18
CA VAL A 145 -2.30 13.50 8.15
C VAL A 145 -1.17 12.70 8.80
N LYS A 146 -0.62 13.17 9.91
CA LYS A 146 0.43 12.47 10.66
C LYS A 146 -0.07 11.12 11.19
N GLN A 147 -1.23 11.09 11.86
CA GLN A 147 -1.83 9.85 12.36
C GLN A 147 -2.09 8.82 11.25
N VAL A 148 -2.63 9.26 10.11
CA VAL A 148 -2.88 8.36 8.98
C VAL A 148 -1.57 7.87 8.37
N THR A 149 -0.55 8.74 8.29
CA THR A 149 0.79 8.35 7.82
C THR A 149 1.39 7.27 8.72
N GLU A 150 1.41 7.50 10.03
CA GLU A 150 1.91 6.55 11.03
C GLU A 150 1.14 5.22 10.96
N TYR A 151 -0.19 5.28 10.91
CA TYR A 151 -1.03 4.10 10.74
C TYR A 151 -0.66 3.29 9.49
N ILE A 152 -0.49 3.94 8.33
CA ILE A 152 -0.09 3.23 7.11
C ILE A 152 1.30 2.62 7.27
N GLU A 153 2.25 3.35 7.83
CA GLU A 153 3.63 2.87 8.01
C GLU A 153 3.74 1.68 8.97
N GLU A 154 2.91 1.66 10.02
CA GLU A 154 2.86 0.58 11.01
C GLU A 154 2.14 -0.66 10.49
N GLN A 155 1.02 -0.49 9.79
CA GLN A 155 0.20 -1.62 9.32
C GLN A 155 0.71 -2.24 8.02
N SER A 156 1.44 -1.47 7.21
CA SER A 156 1.85 -1.93 5.88
C SER A 156 2.93 -2.98 5.93
N THR A 157 2.57 -4.17 5.46
CA THR A 157 3.49 -5.25 5.11
C THR A 157 4.35 -4.89 3.90
N ILE A 158 3.85 -4.12 2.93
CA ILE A 158 4.68 -3.57 1.86
C ILE A 158 4.38 -2.09 1.73
N LEU A 159 5.42 -1.26 1.85
CA LEU A 159 5.32 0.19 1.73
C LEU A 159 6.07 0.66 0.47
N ARG A 160 5.46 1.59 -0.26
CA ARG A 160 6.07 2.31 -1.39
C ARG A 160 5.80 3.80 -1.23
N ARG A 161 6.86 4.59 -1.27
CA ARG A 161 6.80 6.06 -1.31
C ARG A 161 7.12 6.54 -2.72
N VAL A 162 6.36 7.52 -3.21
CA VAL A 162 6.49 8.13 -4.55
C VAL A 162 6.62 9.63 -4.43
#